data_AF-A0A822APF1-F1
#
_entry.id   AF-A0A822APF1-F1
#
_cell.length_a   1.000
_cell.length_b   1.000
_cell.length_c   1.000
_cell.angle_alpha   90.00
_cell.angle_beta   90.00
_cell.angle_gamma   90.00
#
_symmetry.space_group_name_H-M   'P 1'
#
loop_
_entity.id
_entity.type
_entity.pdbx_description
1 polymer ?
#
loop_
_entity_poly.entity_id
_entity_poly.type
_entity_poly.pdbx_seq_one_letter_code
_entity_poly.pdbx_strand_id
1 'polypeptide(L)'
;RNLLILIATDGVPTNDDGYQDILTFKKVLQDERKPINRIPVTIIACTDDDQSMDYLDDWDKEIPNLDVVDDYRNEKKQILKCQGNDFPFSFGDYIVKILMGGIDKWFDDLDERKVSLDGFGRSKVGDRF
;
A
#
# COMPACT_ATOMS: atom_id res chain seq x y z
N ARG A 1 -7.38 7.42 -19.04
CA ARG A 1 -6.22 8.02 -18.35
C ARG A 1 -6.12 7.34 -16.99
N ASN A 2 -4.93 6.94 -16.58
CA ASN A 2 -4.68 6.32 -15.27
C ASN A 2 -4.21 7.39 -14.28
N LEU A 3 -4.54 7.22 -13.00
CA LEU A 3 -4.20 8.14 -11.91
C LEU A 3 -3.70 7.32 -10.72
N LEU A 4 -2.49 7.57 -10.25
CA LEU A 4 -2.01 7.06 -8.97
C LEU A 4 -2.26 8.13 -7.90
N ILE A 5 -2.83 7.72 -6.77
CA ILE A 5 -3.02 8.58 -5.60
C ILE A 5 -2.09 8.09 -4.49
N LEU A 6 -1.28 9.00 -3.95
CA LEU A 6 -0.45 8.74 -2.78
C LEU A 6 -0.99 9.57 -1.62
N ILE A 7 -1.25 8.92 -0.49
CA ILE A 7 -1.75 9.57 0.74
C ILE A 7 -0.70 9.37 1.83
N ALA A 8 0.08 10.40 2.13
CA ALA A 8 0.99 10.40 3.27
C ALA A 8 0.24 10.97 4.48
N THR A 9 0.13 10.20 5.57
CA THR A 9 -0.66 10.56 6.76
C THR A 9 0.02 10.13 8.05
N ASP A 10 -0.21 10.84 9.14
CA ASP A 10 0.31 10.56 10.48
C ASP A 10 -0.78 10.14 11.48
N GLY A 11 -2.00 9.88 11.00
CA GLY A 11 -3.08 9.41 11.87
C GLY A 11 -4.42 9.19 11.16
N VAL A 12 -5.49 9.43 11.93
CA VAL A 12 -6.85 9.02 11.59
C VAL A 12 -7.58 10.13 10.82
N PRO A 13 -8.30 9.82 9.73
CA PRO A 13 -9.11 10.80 9.01
C PRO A 13 -10.18 11.39 9.92
N THR A 14 -10.43 12.69 9.75
CA THR A 14 -11.49 13.41 10.47
C THR A 14 -12.49 14.03 9.49
N ASN A 15 -13.72 14.26 9.97
CA ASN A 15 -14.73 15.04 9.27
C ASN A 15 -14.53 16.55 9.46
N ASP A 16 -15.42 17.35 8.87
CA ASP A 16 -15.35 18.82 8.93
C ASP A 16 -15.44 19.40 10.36
N ASP A 17 -16.00 18.63 11.30
CA ASP A 17 -16.10 18.99 12.71
C ASP A 17 -14.90 18.51 13.55
N GLY A 18 -13.93 17.82 12.92
CA GLY A 18 -12.73 17.29 13.55
C GLY A 18 -12.91 15.95 14.27
N TYR A 19 -14.05 15.28 14.11
CA TYR A 19 -14.27 13.93 14.66
C TYR A 19 -13.73 12.86 13.73
N GLN A 20 -13.18 11.78 14.30
CA GLN A 20 -12.67 10.64 13.53
C GLN A 20 -13.77 10.06 12.62
N ASP A 21 -13.42 9.81 11.36
CA ASP A 21 -14.36 9.32 10.34
C ASP A 21 -13.72 8.26 9.41
N ILE A 22 -13.25 7.19 10.03
CA ILE A 22 -12.63 6.03 9.35
C ILE A 22 -13.62 5.38 8.37
N LEU A 23 -14.91 5.29 8.75
CA LEU A 23 -15.91 4.59 7.96
C LEU A 23 -16.22 5.31 6.64
N THR A 24 -16.34 6.64 6.66
CA THR A 24 -16.51 7.42 5.43
C THR A 24 -15.27 7.32 4.55
N PHE A 25 -14.06 7.36 5.14
CA PHE A 25 -12.84 7.19 4.37
C PHE A 25 -12.77 5.82 3.68
N LYS A 26 -13.10 4.73 4.40
CA LYS A 26 -13.18 3.37 3.81
C LYS A 26 -14.17 3.31 2.66
N LYS A 27 -15.37 3.88 2.86
CA LYS A 27 -16.41 3.96 1.82
C LYS A 27 -15.93 4.69 0.58
N VAL A 28 -15.17 5.78 0.72
CA VAL A 28 -14.61 6.50 -0.43
C VAL A 28 -13.64 5.60 -1.21
N LEU A 29 -12.73 4.90 -0.52
CA LEU A 29 -11.74 4.03 -1.15
C LEU A 29 -12.36 2.80 -1.83
N GLN A 30 -13.43 2.24 -1.24
CA GLN A 30 -14.05 0.99 -1.68
C GLN A 30 -15.19 1.21 -2.69
N ASP A 31 -16.07 2.18 -2.44
CA ASP A 31 -17.35 2.31 -3.16
C ASP A 31 -17.42 3.51 -4.10
N GLU A 32 -16.69 4.60 -3.81
CA GLU A 32 -16.79 5.86 -4.54
C GLU A 32 -15.62 6.08 -5.51
N ARG A 33 -14.44 5.52 -5.22
CA ARG A 33 -13.26 5.50 -6.10
C ARG A 33 -13.54 4.73 -7.39
N LYS A 34 -13.87 5.45 -8.47
CA LYS A 34 -14.25 4.85 -9.76
C LYS A 34 -13.55 5.51 -10.97
N PRO A 35 -13.07 4.71 -11.94
CA PRO A 35 -13.04 3.25 -11.94
C PRO A 35 -11.84 2.70 -11.13
N ILE A 36 -12.10 1.77 -10.22
CA ILE A 36 -11.11 1.27 -9.24
C ILE A 36 -9.83 0.70 -9.89
N ASN A 37 -9.95 0.13 -11.09
CA ASN A 37 -8.83 -0.43 -11.85
C ASN A 37 -7.95 0.60 -12.56
N ARG A 38 -8.28 1.89 -12.49
CA ARG A 38 -7.44 2.98 -13.05
C ARG A 38 -7.01 3.99 -12.01
N ILE A 39 -7.40 3.78 -10.75
CA ILE A 39 -7.12 4.67 -9.63
C ILE A 39 -6.51 3.86 -8.47
N PRO A 40 -5.31 3.28 -8.65
CA PRO A 40 -4.56 2.72 -7.54
C PRO A 40 -4.29 3.78 -6.47
N VAL A 41 -4.32 3.37 -5.20
CA VAL A 41 -4.05 4.22 -4.05
C VAL A 41 -2.96 3.55 -3.22
N THR A 42 -1.98 4.32 -2.77
CA THR A 42 -1.03 3.89 -1.74
C THR A 42 -1.13 4.84 -0.55
N ILE A 43 -1.36 4.30 0.64
CA ILE A 43 -1.33 5.03 1.90
C ILE A 43 0.04 4.82 2.53
N ILE A 44 0.68 5.90 2.95
CA ILE A 44 2.03 5.89 3.54
C ILE A 44 1.89 6.36 4.98
N ALA A 45 2.12 5.46 5.93
CA ALA A 45 2.14 5.79 7.34
C ALA A 45 3.40 6.61 7.65
N CYS A 46 3.19 7.81 8.18
CA CYS A 46 4.23 8.80 8.51
C CYS A 46 4.28 9.06 10.02
N THR A 47 4.04 8.03 10.82
CA THR A 47 3.97 8.10 12.29
C THR A 47 4.65 6.89 12.91
N ASP A 48 5.19 7.07 14.12
CA ASP A 48 5.71 5.98 14.95
C ASP A 48 4.60 5.43 15.90
N ASP A 49 3.38 5.97 15.82
CA ASP A 49 2.22 5.52 16.58
C ASP A 49 1.42 4.48 15.78
N ASP A 50 1.90 3.24 15.81
CA ASP A 50 1.30 2.10 15.10
C ASP A 50 -0.22 1.96 15.39
N GLN A 51 -0.63 2.22 16.65
CA GLN A 51 -2.05 2.09 17.06
C GLN A 51 -3.00 3.03 16.33
N SER A 52 -2.50 4.20 15.93
CA SER A 52 -3.28 5.16 15.16
C SER A 52 -3.55 4.69 13.72
N MET A 53 -2.80 3.67 13.27
CA MET A 53 -2.81 3.15 11.91
C MET A 53 -3.37 1.73 11.81
N ASP A 54 -3.57 1.01 12.93
CA ASP A 54 -4.17 -0.35 13.01
C ASP A 54 -5.43 -0.53 12.16
N TYR A 55 -6.20 0.54 11.92
CA TYR A 55 -7.40 0.48 11.10
C TYR A 55 -7.13 0.16 9.62
N LEU A 56 -5.90 0.35 9.15
CA LEU A 56 -5.46 0.12 7.77
C LEU A 56 -4.91 -1.28 7.52
N ASP A 57 -4.51 -2.02 8.56
CA ASP A 57 -3.80 -3.32 8.47
C ASP A 57 -4.49 -4.36 7.59
N ASP A 58 -5.82 -4.30 7.48
CA ASP A 58 -6.62 -5.25 6.71
C ASP A 58 -7.18 -4.65 5.41
N TRP A 59 -6.94 -3.37 5.13
CA TRP A 59 -7.57 -2.70 4.00
C TRP A 59 -6.93 -3.01 2.66
N ASP A 60 -5.61 -3.17 2.62
CA ASP A 60 -4.86 -3.66 1.46
C ASP A 60 -5.33 -5.05 1.00
N LYS A 61 -5.69 -5.93 1.94
CA LYS A 61 -6.26 -7.27 1.68
C LYS A 61 -7.69 -7.24 1.17
N GLU A 62 -8.48 -6.26 1.60
CA GLU A 62 -9.92 -6.18 1.33
C GLU A 62 -10.27 -5.28 0.13
N ILE A 63 -9.51 -4.21 -0.09
CA ILE A 63 -9.84 -3.14 -1.04
C ILE A 63 -8.94 -3.28 -2.28
N PRO A 64 -9.49 -3.53 -3.48
CA PRO A 64 -8.68 -3.72 -4.68
C PRO A 64 -7.81 -2.51 -5.03
N ASN A 65 -6.57 -2.75 -5.45
CA ASN A 65 -5.60 -1.71 -5.84
C ASN A 65 -5.40 -0.65 -4.75
N LEU A 66 -5.39 -1.09 -3.49
CA LEU A 66 -4.97 -0.31 -2.34
C LEU A 66 -3.73 -1.00 -1.76
N ASP A 67 -2.73 -0.22 -1.40
CA ASP A 67 -1.53 -0.67 -0.71
C ASP A 67 -1.30 0.25 0.49
N VAL A 68 -0.85 -0.32 1.61
CA VAL A 68 -0.56 0.39 2.84
C VAL A 68 0.88 0.12 3.17
N VAL A 69 1.68 1.18 3.25
CA VAL A 69 3.13 1.07 3.41
C VAL A 69 3.53 1.81 4.68
N ASP A 70 4.30 1.13 5.52
CA ASP A 70 4.84 1.69 6.74
C ASP A 70 6.00 2.65 6.45
N ASP A 71 6.53 3.29 7.51
CA ASP A 71 7.80 3.99 7.40
C ASP A 71 8.92 3.03 6.95
N TYR A 72 9.94 3.57 6.27
CA TYR A 72 11.04 2.77 5.70
C TYR A 72 11.66 1.74 6.66
N ARG A 73 11.80 2.08 7.95
CA ARG A 73 12.45 1.19 8.92
C ARG A 73 11.55 0.02 9.27
N ASN A 74 10.26 0.25 9.50
CA ASN A 74 9.32 -0.81 9.81
C ASN A 74 9.04 -1.68 8.59
N GLU A 75 8.82 -1.05 7.43
CA GLU A 75 8.66 -1.72 6.14
C GLU A 75 9.84 -2.65 5.84
N LYS A 76 11.08 -2.15 5.96
CA LYS A 76 12.28 -2.97 5.76
C LYS A 76 12.35 -4.14 6.73
N LYS A 77 11.97 -3.96 8.01
CA LYS A 77 11.97 -5.07 8.97
C LYS A 77 10.97 -6.15 8.57
N GLN A 78 9.78 -5.77 8.12
CA GLN A 78 8.74 -6.71 7.68
C GLN A 78 9.19 -7.46 6.42
N ILE A 79 9.74 -6.76 5.42
CA ILE A 79 10.32 -7.38 4.22
C ILE A 79 11.44 -8.34 4.59
N LEU A 80 12.39 -7.97 5.45
CA LEU A 80 13.47 -8.89 5.84
C LEU A 80 12.97 -10.09 6.65
N LYS A 81 11.93 -9.90 7.48
CA LYS A 81 11.26 -11.01 8.19
C LYS A 81 10.60 -11.98 7.20
N CYS A 82 10.00 -11.45 6.12
CA CYS A 82 9.35 -12.25 5.11
C CYS A 82 10.34 -12.88 4.12
N GLN A 83 11.20 -12.09 3.48
CA GLN A 83 12.13 -12.48 2.41
C GLN A 83 13.47 -13.06 2.91
N GLY A 84 13.88 -12.75 4.14
CA GLY A 84 15.13 -13.18 4.75
C GLY A 84 16.13 -12.03 4.92
N ASN A 85 17.05 -12.16 5.88
CA ASN A 85 17.97 -11.10 6.31
C ASN A 85 18.91 -10.59 5.21
N ASP A 86 19.20 -11.41 4.20
CA ASP A 86 20.10 -11.07 3.09
C ASP A 86 19.35 -10.49 1.87
N PHE A 87 18.03 -10.28 1.96
CA PHE A 87 17.26 -9.72 0.86
C PHE A 87 17.65 -8.26 0.60
N PRO A 88 18.02 -7.89 -0.65
CA PRO A 88 18.43 -6.54 -0.96
C PRO A 88 17.21 -5.61 -0.94
N PHE A 89 17.18 -4.68 0.03
CA PHE A 89 16.14 -3.65 0.10
C PHE A 89 16.72 -2.32 0.61
N SER A 90 16.88 -1.39 -0.32
CA SER A 90 17.38 -0.03 -0.10
C SER A 90 16.23 0.96 0.05
N PHE A 91 16.58 2.20 0.40
CA PHE A 91 15.60 3.29 0.39
C PHE A 91 15.05 3.58 -1.01
N GLY A 92 15.85 3.36 -2.06
CA GLY A 92 15.36 3.48 -3.45
C GLY A 92 14.27 2.45 -3.75
N ASP A 93 14.46 1.20 -3.30
CA ASP A 93 13.47 0.13 -3.47
C ASP A 93 12.18 0.42 -2.71
N TYR A 94 12.29 1.05 -1.53
CA TYR A 94 11.15 1.53 -0.76
C TYR A 94 10.32 2.59 -1.52
N ILE A 95 10.98 3.58 -2.12
CA ILE A 95 10.29 4.57 -2.96
C ILE A 95 9.59 3.88 -4.15
N VAL A 96 10.22 2.87 -4.75
CA VAL A 96 9.58 2.11 -5.84
C VAL A 96 8.38 1.31 -5.33
N LYS A 97 8.47 0.65 -4.17
CA LYS A 97 7.33 -0.05 -3.55
C LYS A 97 6.16 0.90 -3.33
N ILE A 98 6.38 2.09 -2.75
CA ILE A 98 5.33 3.12 -2.58
C ILE A 98 4.63 3.45 -3.91
N LEU A 99 5.37 3.52 -5.01
CA LEU A 99 4.81 3.88 -6.31
C LEU A 99 4.10 2.70 -7.00
N MET A 100 4.49 1.48 -6.67
CA MET A 100 4.12 0.29 -7.44
C MET A 100 3.26 -0.71 -6.69
N GLY A 101 3.22 -0.73 -5.35
CA GLY A 101 2.51 -1.76 -4.59
C GLY A 101 1.03 -1.80 -4.91
N GLY A 102 0.36 -0.64 -4.95
CA GLY A 102 -1.04 -0.56 -5.37
C GLY A 102 -1.30 -0.87 -6.86
N ILE A 103 -0.25 -1.08 -7.67
CA ILE A 103 -0.31 -1.30 -9.13
C ILE A 103 0.09 -2.73 -9.51
N ASP A 104 1.14 -3.26 -8.88
CA ASP A 104 1.82 -4.48 -9.25
C ASP A 104 2.01 -5.37 -8.02
N LYS A 105 1.41 -6.56 -8.09
CA LYS A 105 1.35 -7.51 -6.99
C LYS A 105 2.73 -7.96 -6.52
N TRP A 106 3.75 -7.93 -7.37
CA TRP A 106 5.09 -8.33 -6.94
C TRP A 106 5.64 -7.38 -5.86
N PHE A 107 5.34 -6.08 -5.96
CA PHE A 107 5.77 -5.09 -4.95
C PHE A 107 4.91 -5.14 -3.69
N ASP A 108 3.60 -5.30 -3.87
CA ASP A 108 2.61 -5.56 -2.80
C ASP A 108 3.05 -6.74 -1.92
N ASP A 109 3.44 -7.85 -2.54
CA ASP A 109 3.80 -9.09 -1.85
C ASP A 109 5.11 -9.07 -1.04
N LEU A 110 5.95 -8.02 -1.16
CA LEU A 110 7.33 -8.02 -0.63
C LEU A 110 7.41 -8.23 0.89
N ASP A 111 6.43 -7.76 1.64
CA ASP A 111 6.33 -7.86 3.09
C ASP A 111 5.34 -8.96 3.53
N GLU A 112 4.41 -9.36 2.66
CA GLU A 112 3.40 -10.38 2.97
C GLU A 112 3.85 -11.83 2.72
N ARG A 113 4.59 -12.09 1.63
CA ARG A 113 4.94 -13.47 1.20
C ARG A 113 6.23 -13.55 0.39
N LYS A 114 6.86 -14.73 0.39
CA LYS A 114 8.08 -14.99 -0.40
C LYS A 114 7.83 -14.71 -1.89
N VAL A 115 8.59 -13.77 -2.45
CA VAL A 115 8.58 -13.49 -3.89
C VAL A 115 9.73 -14.20 -4.60
N SER A 116 9.52 -14.56 -5.86
CA SER A 116 10.62 -14.98 -6.74
C SER A 116 11.20 -13.76 -7.44
N LEU A 117 12.52 -13.68 -7.52
CA LEU A 117 13.22 -12.66 -8.31
C LEU A 117 12.93 -12.80 -9.82
N ASP A 118 12.59 -14.01 -10.28
CA ASP A 118 12.13 -14.26 -11.66
C ASP A 118 10.70 -13.73 -11.94
N GLY A 119 10.02 -13.24 -10.91
CA GLY A 119 8.66 -12.67 -10.96
C GLY A 119 8.64 -11.16 -11.24
N PHE A 120 9.79 -10.47 -11.18
CA PHE A 120 9.88 -9.04 -11.44
C PHE A 120 9.38 -8.69 -12.85
N GLY A 121 8.31 -7.90 -12.93
CA GLY A 121 7.70 -7.48 -14.20
C GLY A 121 6.84 -8.53 -14.92
N ARG A 122 6.45 -9.62 -14.25
CA ARG A 122 5.54 -10.64 -14.80
C ARG A 122 4.06 -10.45 -14.46
N SER A 123 3.65 -9.30 -13.91
CA SER A 123 2.24 -8.93 -13.92
C SER A 123 1.73 -9.02 -15.36
N LYS A 124 0.64 -9.77 -15.55
CA LYS A 124 0.04 -10.01 -16.86
C LYS A 124 -0.41 -8.69 -17.49
N VAL A 125 0.49 -7.99 -18.20
CA VAL A 125 0.16 -6.92 -19.15
C VAL A 125 -0.40 -7.55 -20.45
N GLY A 126 -1.34 -8.47 -20.31
CA GLY A 126 -1.70 -9.41 -21.37
C GLY A 126 -3.16 -9.81 -21.47
N ASP A 127 -4.05 -9.35 -20.58
CA ASP A 127 -5.48 -9.56 -20.74
C ASP A 127 -6.24 -8.33 -20.20
N ARG A 128 -6.99 -7.67 -21.09
CA ARG A 128 -7.87 -6.50 -20.87
C ARG A 128 -7.26 -5.13 -21.18
N PHE A 129 -7.01 -4.91 -22.47
CA PHE A 129 -7.34 -3.63 -23.10
C PHE A 129 -8.78 -3.67 -23.60
#